data_AF-W7BJR7-F1
#
_entry.id   AF-W7BJR7-F1
#
_cell.length_a   1.000
_cell.length_b   1.000
_cell.length_c   1.000
_cell.angle_alpha   90.00
_cell.angle_beta   90.00
_cell.angle_gamma   90.00
#
_symmetry.space_group_name_H-M   'P 1'
#
loop_
_entity.id
_entity.type
_entity.pdbx_description
1 polymer ?
#
loop_
_entity_poly.entity_id
_entity_poly.type
_entity_poly.pdbx_seq_one_letter_code
_entity_poly.pdbx_strand_id
1 'polypeptide(L)'
;MLNEKLAYHFTSVDTAVKYILPNNTIMMNNFNKVNDPKESKDWPFNFYSITSDQGRNFSKTLFSKARTYLNEHIFMTCFKVEEEEQYLDDYTQNRAFFDMRMWNEYGDKHKGVMLAFDFDLLESAYSDTGELMYSGPVRYTYDLTNIDWFQPIKKWEGGYFEFFFF
;
A
#
# COMPACT_ATOMS: atom_id res chain seq x y z
N MET A 1 -0.40 -24.70 -16.83
CA MET A 1 0.74 -23.77 -16.70
C MET A 1 0.29 -22.73 -15.70
N LEU A 2 1.01 -22.60 -14.58
CA LEU A 2 0.64 -21.72 -13.48
C LEU A 2 0.61 -20.28 -13.98
N ASN A 3 -0.59 -19.70 -13.99
CA ASN A 3 -0.85 -18.31 -14.30
C ASN A 3 -0.57 -17.50 -13.02
N GLU A 4 0.63 -17.69 -12.46
CA GLU A 4 1.01 -17.25 -11.11
C GLU A 4 1.16 -15.72 -11.10
N LYS A 5 0.22 -15.04 -10.45
CA LYS A 5 0.38 -13.63 -10.11
C LYS A 5 1.42 -13.53 -8.99
N LEU A 6 2.68 -13.31 -9.37
CA LEU A 6 3.76 -13.16 -8.40
C LEU A 6 3.75 -11.78 -7.75
N ALA A 7 3.89 -11.78 -6.44
CA ALA A 7 4.04 -10.59 -5.60
C ALA A 7 5.44 -10.57 -4.97
N TYR A 8 6.14 -9.45 -5.15
CA TYR A 8 7.53 -9.31 -4.76
C TYR A 8 7.68 -8.39 -3.55
N HIS A 9 8.31 -8.90 -2.50
CA HIS A 9 8.61 -8.18 -1.26
C HIS A 9 10.11 -7.96 -1.13
N PHE A 10 10.51 -6.72 -0.88
CA PHE A 10 11.90 -6.32 -0.73
C PHE A 10 12.19 -6.04 0.74
N THR A 11 13.30 -6.56 1.26
CA THR A 11 13.67 -6.40 2.66
C THR A 11 15.17 -6.60 2.88
N SER A 12 15.67 -6.32 4.08
CA SER A 12 17.06 -6.60 4.43
C SER A 12 17.30 -8.11 4.62
N VAL A 13 18.54 -8.56 4.37
CA VAL A 13 18.94 -9.96 4.65
C VAL A 13 18.67 -10.31 6.12
N ASP A 14 19.00 -9.38 7.03
CA ASP A 14 18.79 -9.54 8.46
C ASP A 14 17.32 -9.76 8.79
N THR A 15 16.42 -8.97 8.21
CA THR A 15 14.97 -9.14 8.42
C THR A 15 14.49 -10.49 7.92
N ALA A 16 14.93 -10.87 6.70
CA ALA A 16 14.54 -12.13 6.09
C ALA A 16 14.97 -13.33 6.94
N VAL A 17 16.23 -13.37 7.37
CA VAL A 17 16.83 -14.49 8.11
C VAL A 17 16.36 -14.54 9.56
N LYS A 18 16.14 -13.41 10.22
CA LYS A 18 15.78 -13.38 11.66
C LYS A 18 14.28 -13.52 11.89
N TYR A 19 13.44 -13.00 11.00
CA TYR A 19 12.00 -12.85 11.28
C TYR A 19 11.10 -13.53 10.25
N ILE A 20 11.42 -13.48 8.96
CA ILE A 20 10.51 -13.97 7.91
C ILE A 20 10.65 -15.48 7.73
N LEU A 21 11.84 -15.95 7.35
CA LEU A 21 12.08 -17.34 6.96
C LEU A 21 11.93 -18.33 8.13
N PRO A 22 12.43 -18.08 9.34
CA PRO A 22 12.30 -19.04 10.44
C PRO A 22 10.85 -19.23 10.90
N ASN A 23 10.04 -18.18 10.80
CA ASN A 23 8.68 -18.17 11.31
C ASN A 23 7.64 -18.44 10.21
N ASN A 24 8.04 -18.46 8.93
CA ASN A 24 7.14 -18.48 7.78
C ASN A 24 6.08 -17.35 7.85
N THR A 25 6.52 -16.16 8.28
CA THR A 25 5.64 -14.99 8.42
C THR A 25 6.11 -13.85 7.53
N ILE A 26 5.19 -12.99 7.11
CA ILE A 26 5.55 -11.73 6.44
C ILE A 26 5.45 -10.61 7.45
N MET A 27 6.46 -9.75 7.46
CA MET A 27 6.47 -8.58 8.34
C MET A 27 5.50 -7.53 7.82
N MET A 28 4.59 -7.08 8.68
CA MET A 28 3.70 -5.96 8.43
C MET A 28 4.07 -4.79 9.33
N ASN A 29 3.91 -3.57 8.83
CA ASN A 29 4.21 -2.34 9.54
C ASN A 29 2.94 -1.51 9.74
N ASN A 30 2.94 -0.72 10.80
CA ASN A 30 1.96 0.33 11.02
C ASN A 30 2.25 1.50 10.06
N PHE A 31 1.23 2.30 9.72
CA PHE A 31 1.37 3.42 8.77
C PHE A 31 2.54 4.35 9.07
N ASN A 32 2.80 4.69 10.34
CA ASN A 32 3.90 5.59 10.72
C ASN A 32 5.32 5.01 10.54
N LYS A 33 5.44 3.73 10.16
CA LYS A 33 6.72 3.03 9.96
C LYS A 33 6.96 2.62 8.50
N VAL A 34 6.05 2.95 7.59
CA VAL A 34 6.27 2.68 6.16
C VAL A 34 7.23 3.69 5.56
N ASN A 35 7.94 3.29 4.50
CA ASN A 35 8.94 4.15 3.85
C ASN A 35 8.32 5.14 2.87
N ASP A 36 7.08 4.93 2.42
CA ASP A 36 6.39 5.86 1.52
C ASP A 36 6.04 7.16 2.28
N PRO A 37 6.60 8.32 1.90
CA PRO A 37 6.36 9.57 2.60
C PRO A 37 4.91 10.06 2.56
N LYS A 38 4.08 9.58 1.61
CA LYS A 38 2.65 9.87 1.61
C LYS A 38 2.00 9.04 2.70
N GLU A 39 2.20 7.73 2.70
CA GLU A 39 1.56 6.82 3.67
C GLU A 39 2.04 7.03 5.11
N SER A 40 3.30 7.43 5.31
CA SER A 40 3.90 7.63 6.63
C SER A 40 3.58 8.98 7.28
N LYS A 41 2.94 9.90 6.55
CA LYS A 41 2.60 11.24 7.04
C LYS A 41 1.36 11.25 7.91
N ASP A 42 1.29 12.29 8.72
CA ASP A 42 0.16 12.61 9.57
C ASP A 42 -1.02 13.08 8.72
N TRP A 43 -1.84 12.15 8.23
CA TRP A 43 -3.05 12.50 7.50
C TRP A 43 -4.06 13.15 8.44
N PRO A 44 -4.51 14.40 8.18
CA PRO A 44 -5.69 14.91 8.84
C PRO A 44 -6.89 14.12 8.29
N PHE A 45 -7.37 13.14 9.05
CA PHE A 45 -8.68 12.58 8.79
C PHE A 45 -9.68 13.73 8.78
N ASN A 46 -10.38 13.93 7.68
CA ASN A 46 -11.45 14.91 7.57
C ASN A 46 -12.74 14.15 7.29
N PHE A 47 -13.74 14.29 8.15
CA PHE A 47 -15.06 13.74 7.88
C PHE A 47 -15.82 14.73 6.99
N TYR A 48 -16.28 14.25 5.84
CA TYR A 48 -17.19 15.01 5.00
C TYR A 48 -18.63 14.70 5.42
N SER A 49 -19.38 15.73 5.79
CA SER A 49 -20.82 15.62 6.03
C SER A 49 -21.58 16.13 4.82
N ILE A 50 -22.47 15.31 4.26
CA ILE A 50 -23.36 15.71 3.16
C ILE A 50 -24.40 16.73 3.65
N THR A 51 -24.74 16.73 4.94
CA THR A 51 -25.60 17.74 5.54
C THR A 51 -24.76 18.88 6.11
N SER A 52 -24.99 20.08 5.59
CA SER A 52 -24.35 21.33 6.00
C SER A 52 -24.87 21.82 7.36
N ASP A 53 -24.79 20.99 8.40
CA ASP A 53 -24.90 21.51 9.76
C ASP A 53 -23.59 22.24 10.07
N GLN A 54 -23.57 23.50 9.65
CA GLN A 54 -22.55 24.53 9.83
C GLN A 54 -22.26 24.80 11.32
N GLY A 55 -21.76 23.82 12.07
CA GLY A 55 -21.54 24.03 13.50
C GLY A 55 -20.94 22.90 14.32
N ARG A 56 -20.89 21.65 13.84
CA ARG A 56 -20.15 20.61 14.56
C ARG A 56 -18.70 20.58 14.12
N ASN A 57 -17.91 21.48 14.70
CA ASN A 57 -16.46 21.35 14.67
C ASN A 57 -16.09 20.02 15.34
N PHE A 58 -15.66 19.04 14.54
CA PHE A 58 -15.09 17.82 15.08
C PHE A 58 -13.91 18.21 15.99
N SER A 59 -13.91 17.70 17.21
CA SER A 59 -12.84 18.01 18.15
C SER A 59 -11.50 17.55 17.58
N LYS A 60 -10.48 18.40 17.62
CA LYS A 60 -9.09 18.01 17.29
C LYS A 60 -8.63 16.78 18.07
N THR A 61 -9.16 16.59 19.29
CA THR A 61 -8.87 15.40 20.11
C THR A 61 -9.48 14.12 19.54
N LEU A 62 -10.63 14.19 18.86
CA LEU A 62 -11.22 13.03 18.20
C LEU A 62 -10.36 12.55 17.04
N PHE A 63 -9.87 13.47 16.20
CA PHE A 63 -8.96 13.12 15.09
C PHE A 63 -7.64 12.53 15.58
N SER A 64 -7.06 13.11 16.63
CA SER A 64 -5.86 12.56 17.26
C SER A 64 -6.09 11.15 17.81
N LYS A 65 -7.24 10.90 18.45
CA LYS A 65 -7.61 9.57 18.95
C LYS A 65 -7.84 8.56 17.82
N ALA A 66 -8.61 8.95 16.79
CA ALA A 66 -8.87 8.10 15.63
C ALA A 66 -7.55 7.71 14.94
N ARG A 67 -6.66 8.69 14.72
CA ARG A 67 -5.34 8.44 14.15
C ARG A 67 -4.49 7.50 15.00
N THR A 68 -4.43 7.73 16.32
CA THR A 68 -3.68 6.86 17.23
C THR A 68 -4.20 5.44 17.13
N TYR A 69 -5.52 5.28 17.16
CA TYR A 69 -6.17 3.97 17.00
C TYR A 69 -5.80 3.30 15.68
N LEU A 70 -5.90 3.99 14.54
CA LEU A 70 -5.56 3.44 13.23
C LEU A 70 -4.08 3.06 13.13
N ASN A 71 -3.19 3.93 13.65
CA ASN A 71 -1.77 3.64 13.71
C ASN A 71 -1.42 2.47 14.62
N GLU A 72 -2.25 2.12 15.60
CA GLU A 72 -1.99 0.99 16.51
C GLU A 72 -2.60 -0.33 16.02
N HIS A 73 -3.68 -0.27 15.25
CA HIS A 73 -4.50 -1.45 14.91
C HIS A 73 -4.51 -1.79 13.42
N ILE A 74 -4.02 -0.91 12.54
CA ILE A 74 -3.87 -1.21 11.12
C ILE A 74 -2.41 -1.48 10.80
N PHE A 75 -2.20 -2.65 10.23
CA PHE A 75 -0.92 -3.10 9.72
C PHE A 75 -1.03 -3.25 8.20
N MET A 76 0.07 -2.97 7.52
CA MET A 76 0.14 -3.10 6.08
C MET A 76 1.49 -3.68 5.65
N THR A 77 1.47 -4.32 4.50
CA THR A 77 2.66 -4.71 3.76
C THR A 77 2.37 -4.49 2.29
N CYS A 78 3.39 -4.05 1.55
CA CYS A 78 3.27 -3.71 0.14
C CYS A 78 4.11 -4.68 -0.67
N PHE A 79 3.59 -5.02 -1.85
CA PHE A 79 4.26 -5.86 -2.82
C PHE A 79 4.33 -5.14 -4.15
N LYS A 80 5.44 -5.32 -4.87
CA LYS A 80 5.49 -5.02 -6.29
C LYS A 80 4.88 -6.20 -7.04
N VAL A 81 4.05 -5.92 -8.03
CA VAL A 81 3.50 -6.93 -8.95
C VAL A 81 3.95 -6.54 -10.36
N GLU A 82 4.18 -7.52 -11.23
CA GLU A 82 4.47 -7.24 -12.64
C GLU A 82 3.23 -6.71 -13.35
N GLU A 83 3.41 -5.72 -14.23
CA GLU A 83 2.35 -5.24 -15.11
C GLU A 83 2.18 -6.21 -16.28
N GLU A 84 0.94 -6.49 -16.68
CA GLU A 84 0.63 -7.42 -17.78
C GLU A 84 1.12 -6.92 -19.15
N GLU A 85 1.20 -5.60 -19.35
CA GLU A 85 1.66 -4.99 -20.60
C GLU A 85 3.19 -4.82 -20.62
N GLN A 86 3.89 -5.92 -20.90
CA GLN A 86 5.34 -5.88 -21.17
C GLN A 86 5.55 -5.55 -22.67
N TYR A 87 5.98 -4.33 -22.97
CA TYR A 87 6.50 -4.01 -24.30
C TYR A 87 7.72 -4.91 -24.61
N LEU A 88 7.62 -5.65 -25.71
CA LEU A 88 8.45 -6.80 -26.10
C LEU A 88 9.96 -6.54 -26.32
N ASP A 89 10.44 -5.30 -26.18
CA ASP A 89 11.78 -4.93 -26.63
C ASP A 89 12.84 -4.78 -25.53
N ASP A 90 12.48 -4.84 -24.24
CA ASP A 90 13.48 -4.81 -23.16
C ASP A 90 13.15 -5.78 -22.02
N TYR A 91 13.60 -7.02 -22.17
CA TYR A 91 13.43 -8.13 -21.23
C TYR A 91 13.95 -7.86 -19.80
N THR A 92 14.62 -6.74 -19.57
CA THR A 92 15.30 -6.45 -18.30
C THR A 92 14.75 -5.25 -17.54
N GLN A 93 14.16 -4.24 -18.19
CA GLN A 93 13.84 -3.00 -17.48
C GLN A 93 12.48 -2.98 -16.76
N ASN A 94 11.53 -3.82 -17.19
CA ASN A 94 10.14 -3.78 -16.69
C ASN A 94 9.78 -4.92 -15.75
N ARG A 95 10.75 -5.73 -15.33
CA ARG A 95 10.51 -6.79 -14.34
C ARG A 95 10.49 -6.19 -12.94
N ALA A 96 9.56 -6.67 -12.11
CA ALA A 96 9.44 -6.21 -10.72
C ALA A 96 10.76 -6.37 -9.95
N PHE A 97 11.53 -7.41 -10.21
CA PHE A 97 12.81 -7.69 -9.56
C PHE A 97 13.98 -6.79 -10.02
N PHE A 98 13.84 -6.06 -11.12
CA PHE A 98 14.81 -5.06 -11.59
C PHE A 98 14.44 -3.63 -11.18
N ASP A 99 13.38 -3.44 -10.39
CA ASP A 99 12.97 -2.12 -9.90
C ASP A 99 14.02 -1.55 -8.92
N MET A 100 14.92 -0.71 -9.44
CA MET A 100 16.03 -0.13 -8.69
C MET A 100 15.55 0.75 -7.53
N ARG A 101 14.36 1.35 -7.64
CA ARG A 101 13.79 2.15 -6.55
C ARG A 101 13.37 1.25 -5.40
N MET A 102 12.72 0.13 -5.68
CA MET A 102 12.38 -0.87 -4.66
C MET A 102 13.62 -1.41 -3.95
N TRP A 103 14.68 -1.72 -4.69
CA TRP A 103 15.96 -2.13 -4.09
C TRP A 103 16.61 -1.06 -3.21
N ASN A 104 16.50 0.21 -3.59
CA ASN A 104 17.07 1.31 -2.81
C ASN A 104 16.25 1.58 -1.53
N GLU A 105 14.93 1.67 -1.64
CA GLU A 105 14.03 2.07 -0.56
C GLU A 105 13.69 0.91 0.39
N TYR A 106 13.53 -0.31 -0.14
CA TYR A 106 13.05 -1.47 0.63
C TYR A 106 14.06 -2.63 0.65
N GLY A 107 14.90 -2.77 -0.38
CA GLY A 107 15.96 -3.79 -0.48
C GLY A 107 17.27 -3.41 0.20
N ASP A 108 17.22 -2.70 1.33
CA ASP A 108 18.38 -2.29 2.13
C ASP A 108 19.52 -1.66 1.30
N LYS A 109 19.20 -0.61 0.53
CA LYS A 109 20.16 0.09 -0.35
C LYS A 109 20.91 -0.88 -1.28
N HIS A 110 20.16 -1.78 -1.94
CA HIS A 110 20.66 -2.80 -2.87
C HIS A 110 21.47 -3.95 -2.23
N LYS A 111 21.42 -4.12 -0.90
CA LYS A 111 22.13 -5.20 -0.19
C LYS A 111 21.20 -6.26 0.40
N GLY A 112 19.90 -6.02 0.29
CA GLY A 112 18.86 -6.86 0.83
C GLY A 112 18.55 -8.08 -0.04
N VAL A 113 17.34 -8.58 0.12
CA VAL A 113 16.79 -9.68 -0.66
C VAL A 113 15.41 -9.32 -1.17
N MET A 114 14.99 -10.04 -2.20
CA MET A 114 13.63 -10.02 -2.73
C MET A 114 13.03 -11.41 -2.56
N LEU A 115 11.85 -11.48 -1.96
CA LEU A 115 11.06 -12.69 -1.82
C LEU A 115 9.89 -12.62 -2.81
N ALA A 116 9.67 -13.69 -3.56
CA ALA A 116 8.55 -13.81 -4.47
C ALA A 116 7.51 -14.75 -3.88
N PHE A 117 6.26 -14.33 -3.89
CA PHE A 117 5.12 -15.08 -3.37
C PHE A 117 4.08 -15.27 -4.46
N ASP A 118 3.42 -16.41 -4.45
CA ASP A 118 2.13 -16.56 -5.15
C ASP A 118 1.10 -15.71 -4.40
N PHE A 119 0.54 -14.70 -5.08
CA PHE A 119 -0.37 -13.75 -4.47
C PHE A 119 -1.70 -14.39 -4.06
N ASP A 120 -2.19 -15.37 -4.82
CA ASP A 120 -3.47 -16.03 -4.53
C ASP A 120 -3.34 -16.92 -3.28
N LEU A 121 -2.20 -17.63 -3.15
CA LEU A 121 -1.89 -18.38 -1.94
C LEU A 121 -1.72 -17.47 -0.73
N LEU A 122 -1.13 -16.29 -0.92
CA LEU A 122 -0.96 -15.31 0.15
C LEU A 122 -2.31 -14.77 0.66
N GLU A 123 -3.21 -14.39 -0.26
CA GLU A 123 -4.54 -13.91 0.10
C GLU A 123 -5.38 -14.98 0.79
N SER A 124 -5.30 -16.23 0.32
CA SER A 124 -5.98 -17.36 0.97
C SER A 124 -5.45 -17.59 2.39
N ALA A 125 -4.12 -17.60 2.56
CA ALA A 125 -3.50 -17.83 3.87
C ALA A 125 -3.88 -16.75 4.89
N TYR A 126 -4.03 -15.50 4.46
CA TYR A 126 -4.47 -14.43 5.36
C TYR A 126 -5.97 -14.49 5.64
N SER A 127 -6.80 -14.81 4.64
CA SER A 127 -8.26 -14.92 4.82
C SER A 127 -8.64 -15.94 5.90
N ASP A 128 -7.85 -17.02 6.04
CA ASP A 128 -8.04 -18.06 7.07
C ASP A 128 -7.80 -17.56 8.50
N THR A 129 -7.17 -16.39 8.70
CA THR A 129 -6.97 -15.79 10.03
C THR A 129 -8.26 -15.24 10.64
N GLY A 130 -9.28 -14.94 9.81
CA GLY A 130 -10.51 -14.29 10.23
C GLY A 130 -10.37 -12.78 10.50
N GLU A 131 -9.18 -12.21 10.31
CA GLU A 131 -8.95 -10.78 10.40
C GLU A 131 -9.48 -10.05 9.16
N LEU A 132 -9.84 -8.78 9.33
CA LEU A 132 -10.30 -7.95 8.21
C LEU A 132 -9.12 -7.63 7.28
N MET A 133 -9.18 -8.14 6.04
CA MET A 133 -8.17 -7.88 5.01
C MET A 133 -8.72 -6.93 3.95
N TYR A 134 -7.89 -5.97 3.55
CA TYR A 134 -8.08 -5.21 2.31
C TYR A 134 -6.84 -5.38 1.44
N SER A 135 -7.05 -5.80 0.20
CA SER A 135 -6.01 -5.94 -0.81
C SER A 135 -6.47 -5.28 -2.12
N GLY A 136 -5.52 -4.72 -2.86
CA GLY A 136 -5.80 -4.06 -4.13
C GLY A 136 -4.59 -3.33 -4.69
N PRO A 137 -4.61 -2.99 -6.00
CA PRO A 137 -3.55 -2.23 -6.61
C PRO A 137 -3.52 -0.80 -6.05
N VAL A 138 -2.36 -0.33 -5.63
CA VAL A 138 -2.13 1.07 -5.29
C VAL A 138 -1.62 1.78 -6.54
N ARG A 139 -2.37 2.79 -7.01
CA ARG A 139 -1.99 3.62 -8.16
C ARG A 139 -1.86 5.06 -7.73
N TYR A 140 -0.69 5.65 -7.97
CA TYR A 140 -0.47 7.06 -7.75
C TYR A 140 -0.79 7.83 -9.03
N THR A 141 -1.88 8.59 -9.02
CA THR A 141 -2.15 9.57 -10.08
C THR A 141 -1.44 10.88 -9.73
N TYR A 142 -0.72 11.43 -10.71
CA TYR A 142 -0.15 12.76 -10.63
C TYR A 142 -0.83 13.60 -11.71
N ASP A 143 -1.99 14.20 -11.41
CA ASP A 143 -2.55 15.22 -12.30
C ASP A 143 -1.78 16.53 -12.08
N LEU A 144 -0.86 16.84 -12.99
CA LEU A 144 -0.08 18.07 -12.98
C LEU A 144 -0.80 19.22 -13.71
N THR A 145 -2.03 19.00 -14.20
CA THR A 145 -2.72 19.91 -15.14
C THR A 145 -4.03 20.52 -14.65
N ASN A 146 -4.64 20.02 -13.56
CA ASN A 146 -5.83 20.63 -12.96
C ASN A 146 -5.54 21.30 -11.61
N ILE A 147 -5.37 22.62 -11.63
CA ILE A 147 -5.45 23.49 -10.44
C ILE A 147 -6.90 24.01 -10.30
N ASP A 148 -7.91 23.15 -10.51
CA ASP A 148 -9.31 23.48 -10.27
C ASP A 148 -9.89 22.54 -9.22
N TRP A 149 -9.98 23.07 -7.99
CA TRP A 149 -10.00 22.36 -6.73
C TRP A 149 -11.30 21.64 -6.35
N PHE A 150 -12.32 21.65 -7.20
CA PHE A 150 -13.59 20.96 -6.95
C PHE A 150 -14.28 20.61 -8.26
N GLN A 151 -14.33 19.32 -8.61
CA GLN A 151 -15.32 18.80 -9.55
C GLN A 151 -16.23 17.82 -8.81
N PRO A 152 -17.56 17.86 -9.07
CA PRO A 152 -18.53 17.09 -8.31
C PRO A 152 -18.33 15.58 -8.53
N ILE A 153 -18.37 14.86 -7.41
CA ILE A 153 -18.32 13.40 -7.30
C ILE A 153 -19.28 12.78 -8.32
N LYS A 154 -18.75 12.17 -9.40
CA LYS A 154 -19.55 11.31 -10.27
C LYS A 154 -19.84 10.02 -9.51
N LYS A 155 -21.13 9.78 -9.28
CA LYS A 155 -21.70 8.57 -8.70
C LYS A 155 -21.21 7.32 -9.44
N TRP A 156 -20.88 6.27 -8.70
CA TRP A 156 -20.10 5.16 -9.23
C TRP A 156 -20.65 3.79 -8.79
N GLU A 157 -20.75 2.86 -9.75
CA GLU A 157 -21.14 1.45 -9.61
C GLU A 157 -19.90 0.59 -9.91
N GLY A 158 -19.21 0.05 -8.89
CA GLY A 158 -18.29 -1.08 -9.05
C GLY A 158 -16.77 -0.87 -8.83
N GLY A 159 -16.32 -0.77 -7.57
CA GLY A 159 -14.94 -1.01 -7.03
C GLY A 159 -13.68 -0.26 -7.55
N TYR A 160 -13.27 0.86 -6.91
CA TYR A 160 -11.92 1.44 -6.82
C TYR A 160 -11.89 2.38 -5.60
N PHE A 161 -10.89 2.22 -4.73
CA PHE A 161 -10.50 3.25 -3.76
C PHE A 161 -9.53 4.20 -4.47
N GLU A 162 -10.04 5.27 -5.06
CA GLU A 162 -9.21 6.42 -5.42
C GLU A 162 -8.97 7.25 -4.15
N PHE A 163 -7.75 7.19 -3.62
CA PHE A 163 -7.31 8.19 -2.67
C PHE A 163 -6.95 9.45 -3.45
N PHE A 164 -7.85 10.44 -3.43
CA PHE A 164 -7.52 11.80 -3.82
C PHE A 164 -6.61 12.37 -2.73
N PHE A 165 -5.34 12.53 -3.05
CA PHE A 165 -4.34 13.10 -2.15
C PHE A 165 -4.20 14.60 -2.43
N PHE A 166 -4.57 15.42 -1.44
CA PHE A 166 -4.38 16.88 -1.42
C PHE A 166 -2.94 17.25 -1.07
#